data_AF-A0AAW9NHL8-F1
#
_entry.id   AF-A0AAW9NHL8-F1
#
_cell.length_a   1.000
_cell.length_b   1.000
_cell.length_c   1.000
_cell.angle_alpha   90.00
_cell.angle_beta   90.00
_cell.angle_gamma   90.00
#
_symmetry.space_group_name_H-M   'P 1'
#
loop_
_entity.id
_entity.type
_entity.pdbx_description
1 polymer ?
#
loop_
_entity_poly.entity_id
_entity_poly.type
_entity_poly.pdbx_seq_one_letter_code
_entity_poly.pdbx_strand_id
1 'polypeptide(L)'
;MHKIEASYSYDIWNDNDGQQAYLFCNIEPNEMNVFIMEFKELHPPAELEDGYDVDQFIEWLKAKQISLQVVNRPEDGINLNEEVN
;
A
#
# COMPACT_ATOMS: atom_id res chain seq x y z
N MET A 1 -0.15 21.91 4.01
CA MET A 1 -0.63 20.53 3.77
C MET A 1 -0.70 20.35 2.26
N HIS A 2 0.28 19.68 1.64
CA HIS A 2 0.14 19.30 0.24
C HIS A 2 -0.82 18.12 0.20
N LYS A 3 -1.97 18.30 -0.45
CA LYS A 3 -2.86 17.19 -0.78
C LYS A 3 -2.10 16.29 -1.74
N ILE A 4 -1.95 15.03 -1.37
CA ILE A 4 -1.54 14.01 -2.33
C ILE A 4 -2.78 13.79 -3.20
N GLU A 5 -2.67 14.09 -4.49
CA GLU A 5 -3.70 13.72 -5.49
C GLU A 5 -3.55 12.23 -5.79
N ALA A 6 -3.81 11.38 -4.79
CA ALA A 6 -3.82 9.95 -4.96
C ALA A 6 -5.09 9.55 -5.71
N SER A 7 -4.92 8.92 -6.87
CA SER A 7 -6.01 8.47 -7.73
C SER A 7 -6.36 7.00 -7.49
N TYR A 8 -5.48 6.25 -6.82
CA TYR A 8 -5.61 4.81 -6.63
C TYR A 8 -5.30 4.42 -5.18
N SER A 9 -5.94 3.35 -4.72
CA SER A 9 -5.77 2.77 -3.39
C SER A 9 -5.50 1.27 -3.50
N TYR A 10 -4.53 0.77 -2.74
CA TYR A 10 -4.14 -0.63 -2.69
C TYR A 10 -4.22 -1.14 -1.26
N ASP A 11 -4.77 -2.34 -1.07
CA ASP A 11 -4.71 -3.02 0.22
C ASP A 11 -3.28 -3.48 0.50
N ILE A 12 -2.75 -3.10 1.65
CA ILE A 12 -1.44 -3.51 2.13
C ILE A 12 -1.53 -3.99 3.58
N TRP A 13 -0.56 -4.79 3.99
CA TRP A 13 -0.37 -5.16 5.38
C TRP A 13 0.72 -4.28 5.98
N ASN A 14 0.39 -3.53 7.04
CA ASN A 14 1.35 -2.71 7.77
C ASN A 14 1.95 -3.56 8.90
N ASP A 15 3.14 -4.10 8.67
CA ASP A 15 3.82 -4.97 9.64
C ASP A 15 4.26 -4.21 10.91
N ASN A 16 4.45 -2.89 10.86
CA ASN A 16 4.80 -2.10 12.05
C ASN A 16 3.65 -2.03 13.07
N ASP A 17 2.40 -1.98 12.59
CA ASP A 17 1.20 -1.90 13.44
C ASP A 17 0.42 -3.22 13.53
N GLY A 18 0.80 -4.23 12.73
CA GLY A 18 0.13 -5.53 12.64
C GLY A 18 -1.30 -5.45 12.10
N GLN A 19 -1.60 -4.45 11.26
CA GLN A 19 -2.95 -4.14 10.80
C GLN A 19 -3.02 -3.98 9.27
N GLN A 20 -4.22 -4.17 8.72
CA GLN A 20 -4.49 -3.81 7.34
C GLN A 20 -4.43 -2.28 7.17
N ALA A 21 -3.89 -1.83 6.05
CA ALA A 21 -3.82 -0.43 5.70
C ALA A 21 -4.11 -0.23 4.20
N TYR A 22 -4.45 1.00 3.85
CA TYR A 22 -4.58 1.44 2.46
C TYR A 22 -3.35 2.24 2.06
N LEU A 23 -2.71 1.84 0.95
CA LEU A 23 -1.70 2.63 0.26
C LEU A 23 -2.36 3.44 -0.85
N PHE A 24 -2.43 4.76 -0.66
CA PHE A 24 -2.90 5.72 -1.64
C PHE A 24 -1.72 6.27 -2.44
N CYS A 25 -1.83 6.24 -3.77
CA CYS A 25 -0.82 6.82 -4.65
C CYS A 25 -1.39 7.19 -6.03
N ASN A 26 -0.54 7.77 -6.87
CA ASN A 26 -0.85 8.15 -8.24
C ASN A 26 -0.41 7.11 -9.28
N ILE A 27 -0.06 5.89 -8.86
CA ILE A 27 0.34 4.80 -9.74
C ILE A 27 -0.90 4.03 -10.21
N GLU A 28 -1.06 3.85 -11.51
CA GLU A 28 -2.14 3.04 -12.08
C GLU A 28 -1.93 1.53 -11.82
N PRO A 29 -2.99 0.70 -11.80
CA PRO A 29 -2.87 -0.73 -11.47
C PRO A 29 -1.85 -1.52 -12.31
N ASN A 30 -1.73 -1.20 -13.60
CA ASN A 30 -0.77 -1.87 -14.49
C ASN A 30 0.67 -1.50 -14.14
N GLU A 31 0.91 -0.22 -13.86
CA GLU A 31 2.24 0.28 -13.46
C GLU A 31 2.61 -0.23 -12.06
N MET A 32 1.64 -0.30 -11.14
CA MET A 32 1.85 -0.88 -9.81
C MET A 32 2.29 -2.35 -9.92
N ASN A 33 1.67 -3.14 -10.80
CA ASN A 33 2.12 -4.51 -11.05
C ASN A 33 3.58 -4.58 -11.54
N VAL A 34 3.98 -3.65 -12.43
CA VAL A 34 5.37 -3.55 -12.90
C VAL A 34 6.30 -3.24 -11.73
N PHE A 35 5.94 -2.28 -10.86
CA PHE A 35 6.73 -1.94 -9.69
C PHE A 35 6.86 -3.09 -8.69
N ILE A 36 5.77 -3.83 -8.43
CA ILE A 36 5.82 -5.00 -7.55
C ILE A 36 6.76 -6.07 -8.13
N MET A 37 6.70 -6.31 -9.44
CA MET A 37 7.59 -7.27 -10.10
C MET A 37 9.05 -6.82 -10.06
N GLU A 38 9.34 -5.56 -10.39
CA GLU A 38 10.68 -4.97 -10.33
C GLU A 38 11.23 -5.05 -8.89
N PHE A 39 10.40 -4.71 -7.90
CA PHE A 39 10.79 -4.79 -6.51
C PHE A 39 11.14 -6.21 -6.09
N LYS A 40 10.30 -7.20 -6.45
CA LYS A 40 10.55 -8.62 -6.15
C LYS A 40 11.81 -9.16 -6.83
N GLU A 41 12.17 -8.67 -8.01
CA GLU A 41 13.40 -9.06 -8.69
C GLU A 41 14.64 -8.50 -7.99
N LEU A 42 14.56 -7.24 -7.51
CA LEU A 42 15.65 -6.56 -6.79
C LEU A 42 15.80 -7.00 -5.33
N HIS A 43 14.68 -7.33 -4.70
CA HIS A 43 14.54 -7.73 -3.31
C HIS A 43 13.86 -9.10 -3.27
N PRO A 44 14.53 -10.17 -3.75
CA PRO A 44 13.95 -11.51 -3.74
C PRO A 44 13.57 -11.86 -2.30
N PRO A 45 12.34 -12.37 -2.07
CA PRO A 45 11.87 -12.65 -0.73
C PRO A 45 12.83 -13.62 -0.06
N ALA A 46 13.45 -13.19 1.04
CA ALA A 46 14.36 -14.05 1.77
C ALA A 46 13.61 -15.30 2.25
N GLU A 47 12.43 -15.15 2.88
CA GLU A 47 11.55 -16.25 3.32
C GLU A 47 10.09 -15.79 3.55
N LEU A 48 9.59 -14.78 2.83
CA LEU A 48 8.26 -14.21 3.08
C LEU A 48 7.15 -14.97 2.33
N GLU A 49 6.09 -15.36 3.06
CA GLU A 49 4.94 -16.15 2.55
C GLU A 49 4.17 -15.42 1.44
N ASP A 50 4.02 -14.09 1.53
CA ASP A 50 3.41 -13.23 0.49
C ASP A 50 4.43 -12.61 -0.50
N GLY A 51 5.70 -12.96 -0.32
CA GLY A 51 6.73 -12.80 -1.36
C GLY A 51 7.39 -11.44 -1.49
N TYR A 52 7.22 -10.49 -0.55
CA TYR A 52 8.07 -9.30 -0.35
C TYR A 52 7.69 -8.51 0.91
N ASP A 53 8.62 -7.70 1.44
CA ASP A 53 8.41 -6.83 2.61
C ASP A 53 7.72 -5.52 2.18
N VAL A 54 6.56 -5.23 2.77
CA VAL A 54 5.72 -4.07 2.39
C VAL A 54 6.35 -2.76 2.81
N ASP A 55 6.97 -2.69 3.98
CA ASP A 55 7.62 -1.46 4.46
C ASP A 55 8.82 -1.11 3.56
N GLN A 56 9.61 -2.12 3.20
CA GLN A 56 10.72 -1.95 2.26
C GLN A 56 10.22 -1.52 0.88
N PHE A 57 9.09 -2.04 0.42
CA PHE A 57 8.47 -1.63 -0.84
C PHE A 57 8.02 -0.17 -0.81
N ILE A 58 7.38 0.28 0.27
CA ILE A 58 6.94 1.67 0.43
C ILE A 58 8.14 2.63 0.43
N GLU A 59 9.21 2.30 1.14
CA GLU A 59 10.44 3.11 1.14
C GLU A 59 11.09 3.15 -0.25
N TRP A 60 11.08 2.03 -0.98
CA TRP A 60 11.57 1.97 -2.35
C TRP A 60 10.75 2.87 -3.31
N LEU A 61 9.41 2.88 -3.19
CA LEU A 61 8.56 3.78 -3.96
C LEU A 61 8.83 5.26 -3.59
N LYS A 62 9.04 5.59 -2.31
CA LYS A 62 9.43 6.94 -1.88
C LYS A 62 10.78 7.37 -2.47
N ALA A 63 11.75 6.46 -2.53
CA ALA A 63 13.06 6.73 -3.14
C ALA A 63 12.95 7.05 -4.64
N LYS A 64 11.94 6.51 -5.32
CA LYS A 64 11.57 6.87 -6.70
C LYS A 64 10.75 8.17 -6.81
N GLN A 65 10.61 8.94 -5.73
CA GLN A 65 9.84 10.19 -5.66
C GLN A 65 8.34 10.03 -5.93
N ILE A 66 7.79 8.84 -5.68
CA ILE A 66 6.37 8.58 -5.83
C ILE A 66 5.63 9.16 -4.62
N SER A 67 4.53 9.86 -4.89
CA SER A 67 3.69 10.43 -3.83
C SER A 67 2.77 9.35 -3.25
N LEU A 68 2.99 9.02 -1.98
CA LEU A 68 2.36 7.90 -1.29
C LEU A 68 1.74 8.39 0.02
N GLN A 69 0.59 7.84 0.39
CA GLN A 69 -0.01 8.01 1.70
C GLN A 69 -0.49 6.65 2.20
N VAL A 70 -0.05 6.27 3.40
CA VAL A 70 -0.52 5.08 4.09
C VAL A 70 -1.55 5.49 5.12
N VAL A 71 -2.71 4.83 5.14
CA VAL A 71 -3.79 5.06 6.10
C VAL A 71 -4.22 3.73 6.68
N ASN A 72 -4.14 3.58 8.01
CA ASN A 72 -4.59 2.35 8.68
C ASN A 72 -6.09 2.14 8.42
N ARG A 73 -6.46 0.90 8.10
CA ARG A 73 -7.85 0.52 7.91
C ARG A 73 -8.51 0.47 9.29
N PRO A 74 -9.69 1.09 9.47
CA PRO A 74 -10.42 0.92 10.73
C PRO A 74 -10.74 -0.57 10.94
N GLU A 75 -10.48 -1.08 12.15
CA GLU A 75 -10.79 -2.48 12.55
C GLU A 75 -12.26 -2.80 12.33
N ASP A 76 -13.13 -1.86 12.70
CA ASP A 76 -14.54 -1.90 12.38
C ASP A 76 -14.73 -1.30 10.98
N GLY A 77 -14.68 -2.16 9.96
CA GLY A 77 -15.11 -1.78 8.62
C GLY A 77 -16.47 -1.09 8.72
N ILE A 78 -16.56 0.17 8.30
CA ILE A 78 -17.84 0.89 8.29
C ILE A 78 -18.81 0.03 7.50
N ASN A 79 -19.80 -0.54 8.19
CA ASN A 79 -20.84 -1.32 7.55
C ASN A 79 -21.70 -0.33 6.77
N LEU A 80 -21.41 -0.15 5.49
CA LEU A 80 -22.14 0.76 4.61
C LEU A 80 -23.63 0.41 4.46
N ASN A 81 -24.07 -0.71 5.04
CA ASN A 81 -25.46 -1.16 5.12
C ASN A 81 -26.16 -0.82 6.46
N GLU A 82 -25.47 -0.27 7.46
CA GLU A 82 -26.15 0.35 8.59
C GLU A 82 -26.58 1.75 8.18
N GLU A 83 -27.74 1.82 7.50
CA GLU A 83 -28.49 3.07 7.37
C GLU A 83 -28.61 3.69 8.76
N VAL A 84 -28.06 4.88 8.91
CA VAL A 84 -28.24 5.73 10.09
C VAL A 84 -29.74 5.99 10.23
N ASN A 85 -30.41 5.27 11.13
CA ASN A 85 -31.76 5.58 11.59
C ASN A 85 -31.72 6.70 12.63
#